data_AF-A0A2C6MJ11-F1
#
_entry.id   AF-A0A2C6MJ11-F1
#
_cell.length_a   1.000
_cell.length_b   1.000
_cell.length_c   1.000
_cell.angle_alpha   90.00
_cell.angle_beta   90.00
_cell.angle_gamma   90.00
#
_symmetry.space_group_name_H-M   'P 1'
#
loop_
_entity.id
_entity.type
_entity.pdbx_description
1 polymer ?
#
loop_
_entity_poly.entity_id
_entity_poly.type
_entity_poly.pdbx_seq_one_letter_code
_entity_poly.pdbx_strand_id
1 'polypeptide(L)' 'MFRDLKLIIYLQMYKDDPNKLVELFNHHREELLKLKERYPAWKSFVKPEVLAALKSKGLPVD' A
#
# COMPACT_ATOMS: atom_id res chain seq x y z
N MET A 1 3.11 -8.11 15.38
CA MET A 1 1.65 -7.89 15.46
C MET A 1 1.24 -6.44 15.18
N PHE A 2 1.97 -5.39 15.62
CA PHE A 2 1.56 -3.99 15.38
C PHE A 2 2.05 -3.34 14.08
N ARG A 3 3.03 -3.94 13.36
CA ARG A 3 3.59 -3.33 12.13
C ARG A 3 2.61 -3.35 10.95
N ASP A 4 1.95 -4.48 10.74
CA ASP A 4 0.96 -4.66 9.66
C ASP A 4 -0.21 -3.66 9.81
N LEU A 5 -0.70 -3.48 11.04
CA LEU A 5 -1.78 -2.55 11.35
C LEU A 5 -1.39 -1.10 11.08
N LYS A 6 -0.16 -0.71 11.45
CA LYS A 6 0.38 0.62 11.21
C LYS A 6 0.43 0.93 9.71
N LEU A 7 0.74 -0.07 8.90
CA LEU A 7 0.84 0.05 7.44
C LEU A 7 -0.54 0.21 6.78
N ILE A 8 -1.58 -0.48 7.29
CA ILE A 8 -2.98 -0.25 6.88
C ILE A 8 -3.46 1.16 7.26
N ILE A 9 -3.08 1.65 8.44
CA ILE A 9 -3.41 3.02 8.85
C ILE A 9 -2.75 4.04 7.93
N TYR A 10 -1.48 3.85 7.57
CA TYR A 10 -0.81 4.71 6.60
C TYR A 10 -1.44 4.63 5.21
N LEU A 11 -1.84 3.44 4.77
CA LEU A 11 -2.60 3.23 3.52
C LEU A 11 -3.88 4.05 3.50
N GLN A 12 -4.64 4.04 4.61
CA GLN A 12 -5.86 4.83 4.75
C GLN A 12 -5.60 6.33 4.89
N MET A 13 -4.55 6.72 5.62
CA MET A 13 -4.20 8.12 5.87
C MET A 13 -3.74 8.82 4.60
N TYR A 14 -3.03 8.10 3.72
CA TYR A 14 -2.53 8.60 2.46
C TYR A 14 -3.30 8.06 1.25
N LYS A 15 -4.52 7.52 1.44
CA LYS A 15 -5.34 6.89 0.37
C LYS A 15 -5.65 7.80 -0.82
N ASP A 16 -5.48 9.10 -0.63
CA ASP A 16 -5.70 10.17 -1.61
C ASP A 16 -4.37 10.74 -2.17
N ASP A 17 -3.22 10.31 -1.63
CA ASP A 17 -1.91 10.90 -1.93
C ASP A 17 -0.97 9.83 -2.52
N PRO A 18 -1.00 9.63 -3.85
CA PRO A 18 -0.26 8.56 -4.51
C PRO A 18 1.26 8.69 -4.35
N ASN A 19 1.79 9.92 -4.28
CA ASN A 19 3.22 10.13 -4.14
C ASN A 19 3.73 9.66 -2.77
N LYS A 20 3.04 10.05 -1.69
CA LYS A 20 3.38 9.58 -0.34
C LYS A 20 3.22 8.08 -0.20
N LEU A 21 2.19 7.50 -0.83
CA LEU A 21 2.04 6.05 -0.83
C LEU A 21 3.16 5.36 -1.57
N VAL A 22 3.54 5.82 -2.75
CA VAL A 22 4.70 5.24 -3.47
C VAL A 22 5.97 5.29 -2.62
N GLU A 23 6.22 6.40 -1.92
CA GLU A 23 7.37 6.56 -1.03
C GLU A 23 7.33 5.56 0.14
N LEU A 24 6.17 5.46 0.79
CA LEU A 24 5.92 4.53 1.89
C LEU A 24 6.03 3.08 1.41
N PHE A 25 5.57 2.79 0.19
CA PHE A 25 5.66 1.49 -0.43
C PHE A 25 7.08 1.10 -0.78
N ASN A 26 7.90 2.03 -1.28
CA ASN A 26 9.30 1.77 -1.53
C ASN A 26 10.06 1.55 -0.22
N HIS A 27 9.77 2.33 0.81
CA HIS A 27 10.43 2.20 2.11
C HIS A 27 10.02 0.92 2.87
N HIS A 28 8.78 0.46 2.70
CA HIS A 28 8.22 -0.70 3.39
C HIS A 28 7.86 -1.86 2.45
N ARG A 29 8.55 -2.00 1.31
CA ARG A 29 8.21 -2.96 0.24
C ARG A 29 8.04 -4.39 0.73
N GLU A 30 8.92 -4.87 1.60
CA GLU A 30 8.85 -6.22 2.17
C GLU A 30 7.64 -6.41 3.09
N GLU A 31 7.32 -5.40 3.90
CA GLU A 31 6.16 -5.47 4.81
C GLU A 31 4.85 -5.41 4.02
N LEU A 32 4.82 -4.69 2.91
CA LEU A 32 3.68 -4.67 1.99
C LEU A 32 3.47 -5.98 1.25
N LEU A 33 4.54 -6.65 0.85
CA LEU A 33 4.44 -8.00 0.29
C LEU A 33 3.82 -8.96 1.30
N LYS A 34 4.28 -8.93 2.55
CA LYS A 34 3.70 -9.72 3.65
C LYS A 34 2.25 -9.32 3.95
N LEU A 35 1.94 -8.02 3.89
CA LEU A 35 0.59 -7.50 4.06
C LEU A 35 -0.33 -8.01 2.95
N LYS A 36 0.14 -8.01 1.70
CA LYS A 36 -0.59 -8.53 0.55
C LYS A 36 -0.89 -10.01 0.70
N GLU A 37 0.07 -10.81 1.16
CA GLU A 37 -0.15 -12.24 1.44
C GLU A 37 -1.14 -12.46 2.58
N ARG A 38 -1.09 -11.65 3.64
CA ARG A 38 -1.98 -11.78 4.81
C ARG A 38 -3.38 -11.19 4.61
N TYR A 39 -3.49 -10.13 3.83
CA TYR A 39 -4.70 -9.32 3.65
C TYR A 39 -4.94 -9.01 2.18
N PRO A 40 -5.37 -9.98 1.35
CA PRO A 40 -5.60 -9.76 -0.08
C PRO A 40 -6.62 -8.65 -0.37
N ALA A 41 -7.51 -8.34 0.58
CA ALA A 41 -8.48 -7.25 0.50
C ALA A 41 -7.87 -5.85 0.69
N TRP A 42 -6.57 -5.72 0.94
CA TRP A 42 -5.94 -4.42 1.26
C TRP A 42 -6.14 -3.36 0.18
N LYS A 43 -6.25 -3.79 -1.08
CA LYS A 43 -6.51 -2.97 -2.26
C LYS A 43 -7.81 -2.19 -2.14
N SER A 44 -8.79 -2.71 -1.42
CA SER A 44 -10.09 -2.05 -1.19
C SER A 44 -9.98 -0.87 -0.23
N PHE A 45 -8.90 -0.77 0.56
CA PHE A 45 -8.68 0.36 1.46
C PHE A 45 -8.04 1.57 0.76
N VAL A 46 -7.60 1.40 -0.49
CA VAL A 46 -6.88 2.42 -1.26
C VAL A 46 -7.67 2.76 -2.51
N LYS A 47 -7.63 4.03 -2.93
CA LYS A 47 -8.33 4.44 -4.14
C LYS A 47 -7.74 3.78 -5.39
N PRO A 48 -8.55 3.50 -6.43
CA PRO A 48 -8.07 2.91 -7.68
C PRO A 48 -7.02 3.79 -8.39
N GLU A 49 -7.12 5.11 -8.26
CA GLU A 49 -6.15 6.07 -8.81
C GLU A 49 -4.76 5.88 -8.21
N VAL A 50 -4.71 5.60 -6.90
CA VAL A 50 -3.47 5.31 -6.20
C VAL A 50 -2.94 3.94 -6.60
N LEU A 51 -3.79 2.92 -6.72
CA LEU A 51 -3.36 1.61 -7.22
C LEU A 51 -2.74 1.71 -8.62
N ALA A 52 -3.32 2.54 -9.49
CA ALA A 52 -2.78 2.81 -10.82
C ALA A 52 -1.41 3.51 -10.74
N ALA A 53 -1.25 4.51 -9.87
CA ALA A 53 0.03 5.18 -9.64
C ALA A 53 1.10 4.22 -9.09
N LEU A 54 0.73 3.34 -8.15
CA LEU A 54 1.61 2.31 -7.59
C LEU A 54 2.03 1.30 -8.68
N LYS A 55 1.07 0.82 -9.50
CA LYS A 55 1.35 -0.08 -10.63
C LYS A 55 2.30 0.57 -11.64
N SER A 56 2.07 1.85 -11.96
CA SER A 56 2.93 2.63 -12.85
C SER A 56 4.35 2.83 -12.32
N LYS A 57 4.55 2.72 -11.00
CA LYS A 57 5.87 2.82 -10.34
C LYS A 57 6.55 1.46 -10.15
N GLY A 58 5.96 0.38 -10.66
CA GLY A 58 6.51 -0.98 -10.58
C GLY A 58 6.21 -1.70 -9.26
N LEU A 59 5.23 -1.23 -8.49
CA LEU A 59 4.84 -1.89 -7.24
C LEU A 59 3.86 -3.04 -7.49
N PRO A 60 4.01 -4.18 -6.79
CA PRO A 60 3.21 -5.38 -7.01
C PRO A 60 1.83 -5.26 -6.36
N VAL A 61 0.97 -4.41 -6.93
CA VAL A 61 -0.43 -4.21 -6.52
C VAL A 61 -1.42 -5.25 -7.06
N ASP A 62 -0.90 -6.25 -7.79
CA ASP A 62 -1.68 -7.35 -8.38
C ASP A 62 -2.20 -8.38 -7.37
#